data_AF-A0A6J4S5R3-F1
#
_entry.id   AF-A0A6J4S5R3-F1
#
_cell.length_a   1.000
_cell.length_b   1.000
_cell.length_c   1.000
_cell.angle_alpha   90.00
_cell.angle_beta   90.00
_cell.angle_gamma   90.00
#
_symmetry.space_group_name_H-M   'P 1'
#
loop_
_entity.id
_entity.type
_entity.pdbx_description
1 polymer ?
#
loop_
_entity_poly.entity_id
_entity_poly.type
_entity_poly.pdbx_seq_one_letter_code
_entity_poly.pdbx_strand_id
1 'polypeptide(L)'
;MATLTEQLVNRDMRALRNRARWIRHDDPGRIDVGARVRAGVWKGMLAGAGGVAVMTLGEKLEQRLTRRPSSYMPAHTLERVLGRRQRPDRERHALNLTMHFGQAILLGAWRGLMAEGGLRGPRASAMFTVIRLANDQTLENITGQGAPPWTWPRDEQVIDVLHKSVYAFTTGLIADALAEDPPAWQQARS
;
A
#
# COMPACT_ATOMS: atom_id res chain seq x y z
N MET A 1 14.97 -34.98 -59.18
CA MET A 1 15.21 -33.53 -59.33
C MET A 1 13.92 -32.82 -58.94
N ALA A 2 13.91 -32.05 -57.86
CA ALA A 2 12.71 -31.31 -57.46
C ALA A 2 12.35 -30.28 -58.55
N THR A 3 11.06 -30.13 -58.86
CA THR A 3 10.60 -29.23 -59.93
C THR A 3 10.81 -27.77 -59.55
N LEU A 4 10.98 -26.88 -60.53
CA LEU A 4 11.24 -25.45 -60.30
C LEU A 4 10.18 -24.81 -59.37
N THR A 5 8.93 -25.29 -59.49
CA THR A 5 7.79 -24.88 -58.68
C THR A 5 7.94 -25.29 -57.21
N GLU A 6 8.43 -26.50 -56.92
CA GLU A 6 8.70 -26.93 -55.54
C GLU A 6 9.82 -26.11 -54.89
N GLN A 7 10.84 -25.73 -55.66
CA GLN A 7 11.94 -24.90 -55.15
C GLN A 7 11.47 -23.49 -54.80
N LEU A 8 10.59 -22.90 -55.60
CA LEU A 8 10.02 -21.57 -55.36
C LEU A 8 9.11 -21.56 -54.13
N VAL A 9 8.18 -22.52 -54.03
CA VAL A 9 7.29 -22.64 -52.86
C VAL A 9 8.10 -22.85 -51.57
N ASN A 10 9.15 -23.67 -51.62
CA ASN A 10 10.00 -23.93 -50.46
C ASN A 10 10.84 -22.69 -50.07
N ARG A 11 11.20 -21.85 -51.03
CA ARG A 11 11.91 -20.58 -50.79
C ARG A 11 10.99 -19.53 -50.16
N ASP A 12 9.76 -19.42 -50.63
CA ASP A 12 8.75 -18.51 -50.08
C ASP A 12 8.30 -18.94 -48.68
N MET A 13 8.12 -20.24 -48.45
CA MET A 13 7.84 -20.79 -47.13
C MET A 13 8.98 -20.51 -46.13
N ARG A 14 10.24 -20.61 -46.57
CA ARG A 14 11.40 -20.23 -45.73
C ARG A 14 11.46 -18.73 -45.47
N ALA A 15 11.10 -17.89 -46.46
CA ALA A 15 11.04 -16.45 -46.30
C ALA A 15 9.92 -16.03 -45.33
N LEU A 16 8.74 -16.66 -45.41
CA LEU A 16 7.63 -16.46 -44.48
C LEU A 16 8.00 -16.95 -43.06
N ARG A 17 8.65 -18.10 -42.93
CA ARG A 17 9.15 -18.60 -41.64
C ARG A 17 10.22 -17.69 -41.03
N ASN A 18 11.04 -17.05 -41.86
CA ASN A 18 12.00 -16.04 -41.41
C ASN A 18 11.35 -14.68 -41.10
N ARG A 19 10.24 -14.31 -41.75
CA ARG A 19 9.43 -13.12 -41.39
C ARG A 19 8.60 -13.35 -40.12
N ALA A 20 8.18 -14.58 -39.85
CA ALA A 20 7.51 -14.95 -38.59
C ALA A 20 8.46 -14.92 -37.36
N ARG A 21 9.78 -14.80 -37.59
CA ARG A 21 10.79 -14.57 -36.54
C ARG A 21 10.60 -13.24 -35.80
N TRP A 22 9.78 -12.33 -36.32
CA TRP A 22 9.37 -11.08 -35.65
C TRP A 22 8.23 -11.27 -34.64
N ILE A 23 7.58 -12.44 -34.61
CA ILE A 23 6.82 -12.85 -33.41
C ILE A 23 7.88 -13.31 -32.42
N ARG A 24 8.47 -12.34 -31.73
CA ARG A 24 9.30 -12.60 -30.56
C ARG A 24 8.43 -13.38 -29.57
N HIS A 25 8.69 -14.67 -29.43
CA HIS A 25 8.54 -15.32 -28.13
C HIS A 25 9.67 -14.79 -27.25
N ASP A 26 9.59 -13.49 -26.91
CA ASP A 26 10.18 -13.05 -25.67
C ASP A 26 9.44 -13.91 -24.64
N ASP A 27 10.14 -14.84 -24.02
CA ASP A 27 9.71 -15.43 -22.75
C ASP A 27 10.26 -14.44 -21.73
N PRO A 28 9.55 -13.32 -21.42
CA PRO A 28 10.03 -12.39 -20.42
C PRO A 28 10.13 -13.22 -19.16
N GLY A 29 11.35 -13.56 -18.73
CA GLY A 29 11.60 -14.63 -17.77
C GLY A 29 10.55 -14.56 -16.67
N ARG A 30 9.64 -15.55 -16.62
CA ARG A 30 8.34 -15.44 -15.94
C ARG A 30 8.51 -14.69 -14.62
N ILE A 31 8.06 -13.45 -14.55
CA ILE A 31 7.96 -12.77 -13.27
C ILE A 31 7.04 -13.63 -12.43
N ASP A 32 7.56 -14.15 -11.32
CA ASP A 32 6.69 -14.76 -10.33
C ASP A 32 5.91 -13.63 -9.64
N VAL A 33 4.83 -13.21 -10.29
CA VAL A 33 3.89 -12.20 -9.78
C VAL A 33 3.40 -12.61 -8.39
N GLY A 34 3.22 -13.92 -8.16
CA GLY A 34 2.87 -14.44 -6.86
C GLY A 34 3.95 -14.15 -5.81
N ALA A 35 5.22 -14.42 -6.12
CA ALA A 35 6.34 -14.12 -5.24
C ALA A 35 6.45 -12.62 -4.97
N ARG A 36 6.34 -11.77 -6.00
CA ARG A 36 6.38 -10.31 -5.85
C ARG A 36 5.24 -9.78 -4.98
N VAL A 37 4.02 -10.28 -5.18
CA VAL A 37 2.87 -9.91 -4.35
C VAL A 37 3.08 -10.36 -2.90
N ARG A 38 3.53 -11.60 -2.66
CA ARG A 38 3.81 -12.10 -1.31
C ARG A 38 4.90 -11.28 -0.62
N ALA A 39 5.99 -10.98 -1.34
CA ALA A 39 7.08 -10.14 -0.86
C ALA A 39 6.58 -8.74 -0.52
N GLY A 40 5.84 -8.09 -1.42
CA GLY A 40 5.26 -6.77 -1.21
C GLY A 40 4.32 -6.72 -0.01
N VAL A 41 3.43 -7.72 0.14
CA VAL A 41 2.54 -7.81 1.31
C VAL A 41 3.34 -7.91 2.60
N TRP A 42 4.28 -8.86 2.69
CA TRP A 42 5.05 -9.09 3.92
C TRP A 42 5.95 -7.89 4.28
N LYS A 43 6.76 -7.43 3.33
CA LYS A 43 7.64 -6.26 3.51
C LYS A 43 6.83 -5.01 3.84
N GLY A 44 5.68 -4.86 3.19
CA GLY A 44 4.73 -3.79 3.44
C GLY A 44 4.14 -3.84 4.86
N MET A 45 3.75 -5.01 5.35
CA MET A 45 3.26 -5.18 6.74
C MET A 45 4.33 -4.76 7.77
N LEU A 46 5.58 -5.15 7.56
CA LEU A 46 6.71 -4.72 8.39
C LEU A 46 6.91 -3.20 8.33
N ALA A 47 6.85 -2.63 7.12
CA ALA A 47 6.94 -1.19 6.92
C ALA A 47 5.81 -0.44 7.63
N GLY A 48 4.57 -0.94 7.55
CA GLY A 48 3.41 -0.38 8.23
C GLY A 48 3.54 -0.44 9.75
N ALA A 49 4.07 -1.55 10.29
CA ALA A 49 4.39 -1.68 11.71
C ALA A 49 5.44 -0.63 12.16
N GLY A 50 6.50 -0.42 11.37
CA GLY A 50 7.49 0.63 11.63
C GLY A 50 6.88 2.03 11.55
N GLY A 51 6.07 2.29 10.53
CA GLY A 51 5.39 3.57 10.35
C GLY A 51 4.45 3.93 11.50
N VAL A 52 3.65 2.97 11.98
CA VAL A 52 2.75 3.23 13.12
C VAL A 52 3.49 3.41 14.42
N ALA A 53 4.60 2.67 14.64
CA ALA A 53 5.44 2.89 15.82
C ALA A 53 5.96 4.33 15.86
N VAL A 54 6.48 4.85 14.74
CA VAL A 54 6.97 6.23 14.64
C VAL A 54 5.84 7.25 14.81
N MET A 55 4.70 7.04 14.14
CA MET A 55 3.54 7.92 14.27
C MET A 55 3.03 7.97 15.72
N THR A 56 2.85 6.82 16.38
CA THR A 56 2.39 6.73 17.77
C THR A 56 3.37 7.43 18.73
N LEU A 57 4.69 7.29 18.54
CA LEU A 57 5.66 8.04 19.33
C LEU A 57 5.52 9.55 19.12
N GLY A 58 5.33 9.99 17.87
CA GLY A 58 5.07 11.37 17.52
C GLY A 58 3.79 11.92 18.16
N GLU A 59 2.70 11.15 18.11
CA GLU A 59 1.42 11.49 18.75
C GLU A 59 1.58 11.63 20.27
N LYS A 60 2.33 10.73 20.91
CA LYS A 60 2.54 10.81 22.37
C LYS A 60 3.41 11.99 22.77
N LEU A 61 4.39 12.35 21.93
CA LEU A 61 5.18 13.56 22.12
C LEU A 61 4.33 14.82 21.95
N GLU A 62 3.55 14.90 20.87
CA GLU A 62 2.60 15.99 20.61
C GLU A 62 1.63 16.16 21.79
N GLN A 63 0.92 15.10 22.17
CA GLN A 63 -0.04 15.10 23.27
C GLN A 63 0.58 15.58 24.59
N ARG A 64 1.86 15.23 24.84
CA ARG A 64 2.57 15.68 26.03
C ARG A 64 2.87 17.18 26.00
N LEU A 65 3.20 17.72 24.83
CA LEU A 65 3.52 19.14 24.66
C LEU A 65 2.27 20.02 24.64
N THR A 66 1.21 19.58 23.96
CA THR A 66 -0.05 20.32 23.79
C THR A 66 -1.04 20.08 24.91
N ARG A 67 -0.80 19.07 25.75
CA ARG A 67 -1.73 18.54 26.76
C ARG A 67 -3.05 18.04 26.17
N ARG A 68 -3.07 17.76 24.86
CA ARG A 68 -4.24 17.21 24.16
C ARG A 68 -4.51 15.78 24.67
N PRO A 69 -5.77 15.42 24.97
CA PRO A 69 -6.11 14.05 25.34
C PRO A 69 -5.94 13.07 24.16
N SER A 70 -5.87 11.77 24.46
CA SER A 70 -5.88 10.73 23.42
C SER A 70 -7.24 10.64 22.73
N SER A 71 -7.24 10.35 21.42
CA SER A 71 -8.46 10.03 20.67
C SER A 71 -8.81 8.54 20.80
N TYR A 72 -10.10 8.26 20.97
CA TYR A 72 -10.65 6.90 21.05
C TYR A 72 -11.53 6.53 19.84
N MET A 73 -11.57 7.39 18.83
CA MET A 73 -12.30 7.12 17.57
C MET A 73 -11.93 5.77 16.94
N PRO A 74 -10.65 5.37 16.86
CA PRO A 74 -10.30 4.04 16.36
C PRO A 74 -10.94 2.91 17.18
N ALA A 75 -10.93 3.00 18.51
CA ALA A 75 -11.57 1.99 19.35
C ALA A 75 -13.09 1.92 19.12
N HIS A 76 -13.74 3.07 18.96
CA HIS A 76 -15.18 3.15 18.70
C HIS A 76 -15.53 2.50 17.35
N THR A 77 -14.75 2.78 16.31
CA THR A 77 -14.89 2.15 14.99
C THR A 77 -14.67 0.64 15.10
N LEU A 78 -13.64 0.19 15.81
CA LEU A 78 -13.35 -1.24 15.95
C LEU A 78 -14.46 -1.99 16.69
N GLU A 79 -15.03 -1.42 17.75
CA GLU A 79 -16.17 -2.05 18.44
C GLU A 79 -17.36 -2.23 17.50
N ARG A 80 -17.65 -1.24 16.65
CA ARG A 80 -18.73 -1.35 15.65
C ARG A 80 -18.44 -2.43 14.62
N VAL A 81 -17.21 -2.47 14.10
CA VAL A 81 -16.77 -3.52 13.16
C VAL A 81 -16.91 -4.91 13.78
N LEU A 82 -16.58 -5.06 15.06
CA LEU A 82 -16.67 -6.33 15.79
C LEU A 82 -18.07 -6.62 16.37
N GLY A 83 -19.07 -5.75 16.15
CA GLY A 83 -20.40 -5.90 16.75
C GLY A 83 -20.42 -5.86 18.28
N ARG A 84 -19.42 -5.25 18.91
CA ARG A 84 -19.28 -5.17 20.37
C ARG A 84 -20.03 -3.98 20.95
N ARG A 85 -20.50 -4.15 22.18
CA ARG A 85 -21.14 -3.06 22.94
C ARG A 85 -20.09 -2.03 23.37
N GLN A 86 -20.43 -0.76 23.21
CA GLN A 86 -19.59 0.36 23.59
C GLN A 86 -19.31 0.41 25.11
N ARG A 87 -18.03 0.58 25.47
CA ARG A 87 -17.54 0.67 26.87
C ARG A 87 -17.06 2.09 27.25
N PRO A 88 -16.81 2.45 28.50
CA PRO A 88 -16.13 3.72 28.79
C PRO A 88 -14.74 3.80 28.14
N ASP A 89 -14.31 4.97 27.65
CA ASP A 89 -13.04 5.12 26.91
C ASP A 89 -11.80 4.63 27.69
N ARG A 90 -11.80 4.82 29.02
CA ARG A 90 -10.78 4.30 29.95
C ARG A 90 -10.58 2.78 29.89
N GLU A 91 -11.53 2.03 29.36
CA GLU A 91 -11.49 0.57 29.23
C GLU A 91 -11.10 0.13 27.81
N ARG A 92 -10.93 1.06 26.86
CA ARG A 92 -10.76 0.76 25.42
C ARG A 92 -9.33 0.92 24.91
N HIS A 93 -8.35 1.13 25.77
CA HIS A 93 -6.96 1.34 25.35
C HIS A 93 -6.42 0.24 24.43
N ALA A 94 -6.70 -1.03 24.77
CA ALA A 94 -6.30 -2.16 23.96
C ALA A 94 -6.99 -2.15 22.58
N LEU A 95 -8.29 -1.87 22.52
CA LEU A 95 -9.01 -1.77 21.25
C LEU A 95 -8.50 -0.61 20.39
N ASN A 96 -8.14 0.51 21.02
CA ASN A 96 -7.58 1.66 20.32
C ASN A 96 -6.24 1.29 19.66
N LEU A 97 -5.34 0.67 20.42
CA LEU A 97 -4.06 0.20 19.90
C LEU A 97 -4.24 -0.86 18.81
N THR A 98 -5.12 -1.84 19.03
CA THR A 98 -5.40 -2.90 18.05
C THR A 98 -5.88 -2.30 16.73
N MET A 99 -6.81 -1.34 16.76
CA MET A 99 -7.29 -0.71 15.55
C MET A 99 -6.16 0.06 14.83
N HIS A 100 -5.42 0.86 15.60
CA HIS A 100 -4.37 1.72 15.08
C HIS A 100 -3.23 0.90 14.43
N PHE A 101 -2.74 -0.13 15.13
CA PHE A 101 -1.70 -1.02 14.60
C PHE A 101 -2.24 -1.95 13.52
N GLY A 102 -3.44 -2.51 13.69
CA GLY A 102 -4.05 -3.43 12.73
C GLY A 102 -4.26 -2.78 11.37
N GLN A 103 -4.89 -1.60 11.34
CA GLN A 103 -5.07 -0.84 10.10
C GLN A 103 -3.73 -0.43 9.48
N ALA A 104 -2.77 0.00 10.30
CA ALA A 104 -1.45 0.38 9.82
C ALA A 104 -0.71 -0.79 9.17
N ILE A 105 -0.70 -1.97 9.79
CA ILE A 105 -0.06 -3.15 9.21
C ILE A 105 -0.73 -3.55 7.90
N LEU A 106 -2.06 -3.54 7.85
CA LEU A 106 -2.83 -3.87 6.65
C LEU A 106 -2.59 -2.86 5.51
N LEU A 107 -2.61 -1.57 5.80
CA LEU A 107 -2.29 -0.54 4.80
C LEU A 107 -0.81 -0.54 4.42
N GLY A 108 0.07 -0.95 5.34
CA GLY A 108 1.47 -1.21 5.06
C GLY A 108 1.63 -2.22 3.93
N ALA A 109 0.88 -3.33 3.95
CA ALA A 109 0.86 -4.32 2.87
C ALA A 109 0.55 -3.66 1.51
N TRP A 110 -0.46 -2.77 1.48
CA TRP A 110 -0.78 -1.99 0.28
C TRP A 110 0.40 -1.11 -0.18
N ARG A 111 1.08 -0.42 0.76
CA ARG A 111 2.26 0.38 0.43
C ARG A 111 3.44 -0.46 -0.09
N GLY A 112 3.59 -1.69 0.39
CA GLY A 112 4.58 -2.64 -0.10
C GLY A 112 4.28 -3.11 -1.53
N LEU A 113 3.00 -3.35 -1.86
CA LEU A 113 2.58 -3.62 -3.24
C LEU A 113 2.89 -2.45 -4.19
N MET A 114 2.65 -1.21 -3.74
CA MET A 114 3.04 -0.02 -4.48
C MET A 114 4.57 -0.02 -4.74
N ALA A 115 5.38 -0.32 -3.72
CA ALA A 115 6.84 -0.32 -3.83
C ALA A 115 7.37 -1.39 -4.80
N GLU A 116 6.89 -2.64 -4.69
CA GLU A 116 7.25 -3.74 -5.59
C GLU A 116 6.81 -3.47 -7.04
N GLY A 117 5.66 -2.80 -7.20
CA GLY A 117 5.16 -2.32 -8.49
C GLY A 117 5.91 -1.12 -9.06
N GLY A 118 6.87 -0.54 -8.33
CA GLY A 118 7.69 0.58 -8.77
C GLY A 118 7.15 1.98 -8.44
N LEU A 119 6.02 2.08 -7.73
CA LEU A 119 5.53 3.34 -7.16
C LEU A 119 6.29 3.63 -5.86
N ARG A 120 7.47 4.25 -6.00
CA ARG A 120 8.40 4.58 -4.91
C ARG A 120 8.62 6.10 -4.78
N GLY A 121 9.23 6.51 -3.68
CA GLY A 121 9.66 7.88 -3.42
C GLY A 121 8.56 8.80 -2.87
N PRO A 122 8.85 10.10 -2.70
CA PRO A 122 7.99 11.05 -1.99
C PRO A 122 6.59 11.19 -2.59
N ARG A 123 6.46 11.12 -3.92
CA ARG A 123 5.16 11.20 -4.60
C ARG A 123 4.28 9.99 -4.29
N ALA A 124 4.85 8.78 -4.26
CA ALA A 124 4.14 7.57 -3.88
C ALA A 124 3.71 7.62 -2.40
N SER A 125 4.57 8.14 -1.52
CA SER A 125 4.22 8.37 -0.12
C SER A 125 3.10 9.38 0.06
N ALA A 126 3.09 10.48 -0.71
CA ALA A 126 1.99 11.45 -0.69
C ALA A 126 0.66 10.84 -1.16
N MET A 127 0.66 10.02 -2.22
CA MET A 127 -0.51 9.25 -2.65
C MET A 127 -0.97 8.28 -1.56
N PHE A 128 -0.02 7.63 -0.89
CA PHE A 128 -0.32 6.73 0.20
C PHE A 128 -0.90 7.44 1.43
N THR A 129 -0.51 8.69 1.71
CA THR A 129 -1.17 9.53 2.72
C THR A 129 -2.66 9.70 2.43
N VAL A 130 -3.03 9.94 1.16
CA VAL A 130 -4.45 10.07 0.76
C VAL A 130 -5.19 8.75 0.98
N ILE A 131 -4.59 7.62 0.60
CA ILE A 131 -5.16 6.28 0.86
C ILE A 131 -5.35 6.06 2.36
N ARG A 132 -4.34 6.42 3.18
CA ARG A 132 -4.38 6.30 4.63
C ARG A 132 -5.52 7.11 5.25
N LEU A 133 -5.70 8.36 4.82
CA LEU A 133 -6.77 9.25 5.28
C LEU A 133 -8.15 8.73 4.84
N ALA A 134 -8.29 8.36 3.57
CA ALA A 134 -9.55 7.85 3.02
C ALA A 134 -10.00 6.57 3.72
N ASN A 135 -9.07 5.69 4.09
CA ASN A 135 -9.37 4.45 4.82
C ASN A 135 -10.00 4.72 6.20
N ASP A 136 -9.46 5.67 6.96
CA ASP A 136 -10.04 6.02 8.27
C ASP A 136 -11.43 6.60 8.10
N GLN A 137 -11.56 7.60 7.22
CA GLN A 137 -12.84 8.24 7.01
C GLN A 137 -13.90 7.26 6.51
N THR A 138 -13.53 6.31 5.67
CA THR A 138 -14.44 5.27 5.17
C THR A 138 -14.94 4.38 6.31
N LEU A 139 -14.04 3.87 7.16
CA LEU A 139 -14.44 2.99 8.27
C LEU A 139 -15.23 3.74 9.32
N GLU A 140 -14.83 4.95 9.67
CA GLU A 140 -15.54 5.80 10.62
C GLU A 140 -16.93 6.16 10.11
N ASN A 141 -17.08 6.52 8.83
CA ASN A 141 -18.39 6.84 8.25
C ASN A 141 -19.30 5.62 8.14
N ILE A 142 -18.79 4.48 7.65
CA ILE A 142 -19.59 3.25 7.51
C ILE A 142 -20.09 2.75 8.87
N THR A 143 -19.29 2.95 9.93
CA THR A 143 -19.69 2.57 11.30
C THR A 143 -20.56 3.62 11.99
N GLY A 144 -20.84 4.76 11.34
CA GLY A 144 -21.58 5.87 11.92
C GLY A 144 -20.86 6.59 13.06
N GLN A 145 -19.55 6.38 13.18
CA GLN A 145 -18.72 7.00 14.21
C GLN A 145 -18.10 8.31 13.72
N GLY A 146 -17.86 8.45 12.42
CA GLY A 146 -17.21 9.62 11.82
C GLY A 146 -18.12 10.84 11.70
N ALA A 147 -17.48 12.01 11.70
CA ALA A 147 -18.06 13.25 11.19
C ALA A 147 -17.28 13.68 9.94
N PRO A 148 -17.88 14.44 9.00
CA PRO A 148 -17.16 14.91 7.83
C PRO A 148 -15.93 15.77 8.22
N PRO A 149 -14.76 15.62 7.59
CA PRO A 149 -13.54 16.31 8.02
C PRO A 149 -13.66 17.83 8.11
N TRP A 150 -14.43 18.45 7.22
CA TRP A 150 -14.64 19.90 7.20
C TRP A 150 -15.49 20.44 8.36
N THR A 151 -16.10 19.57 9.17
CA THR A 151 -16.82 19.97 10.38
C THR A 151 -15.94 19.92 11.63
N TRP A 152 -14.72 19.40 11.54
CA TRP A 152 -13.81 19.30 12.69
C TRP A 152 -13.11 20.63 12.97
N PRO A 153 -12.68 20.87 14.23
CA PRO A 153 -11.73 21.93 14.54
C PRO A 153 -10.48 21.87 13.63
N ARG A 154 -9.97 23.02 13.22
CA ARG A 154 -8.86 23.09 12.23
C ARG A 154 -7.57 22.45 12.75
N ASP A 155 -7.31 22.63 14.04
CA ASP A 155 -6.18 22.02 14.75
C ASP A 155 -6.27 20.50 14.73
N GLU A 156 -7.46 19.92 14.95
CA GLU A 156 -7.67 18.47 14.83
C GLU A 156 -7.39 17.97 13.40
N GLN A 157 -7.86 18.68 12.37
CA GLN A 157 -7.59 18.33 10.98
C GLN A 157 -6.09 18.36 10.66
N VAL A 158 -5.37 19.39 11.13
CA VAL A 158 -3.92 19.53 10.92
C VAL A 158 -3.16 18.41 11.62
N ILE A 159 -3.49 18.12 12.88
CA ILE A 159 -2.88 17.03 13.66
C ILE A 159 -3.11 15.68 12.97
N ASP A 160 -4.34 15.45 12.49
CA ASP A 160 -4.70 14.23 11.79
C ASP A 160 -3.85 14.02 10.52
N VAL A 161 -3.86 15.01 9.62
CA VAL A 161 -3.08 14.98 8.38
C VAL A 161 -1.59 14.85 8.67
N LEU A 162 -1.07 15.54 9.69
CA LEU A 162 0.34 15.47 10.08
C LEU A 162 0.74 14.05 10.49
N HIS A 163 0.02 13.43 11.43
CA HIS A 163 0.36 12.08 11.90
C HIS A 163 0.16 11.03 10.82
N LYS A 164 -0.92 11.11 10.01
CA LYS A 164 -1.08 10.26 8.83
C LYS A 164 0.06 10.42 7.82
N SER A 165 0.57 11.64 7.65
CA SER A 165 1.73 11.90 6.79
C SER A 165 3.00 11.30 7.36
N VAL A 166 3.27 11.48 8.66
CA VAL A 166 4.43 10.83 9.33
C VAL A 166 4.39 9.33 9.15
N TYR A 167 3.22 8.71 9.37
CA TYR A 167 3.01 7.29 9.11
C TYR A 167 3.30 6.92 7.64
N ALA A 168 2.69 7.63 6.70
CA ALA A 168 2.75 7.28 5.28
C ALA A 168 4.15 7.43 4.70
N PHE A 169 4.87 8.48 5.09
CA PHE A 169 6.25 8.72 4.65
C PHE A 169 7.23 7.73 5.30
N THR A 170 7.09 7.46 6.60
CA THR A 170 7.94 6.45 7.27
C THR A 170 7.71 5.07 6.69
N THR A 171 6.45 4.65 6.54
CA THR A 171 6.07 3.40 5.88
C THR A 171 6.63 3.35 4.46
N GLY A 172 6.51 4.44 3.71
CA GLY A 172 7.04 4.52 2.35
C GLY A 172 8.55 4.37 2.27
N LEU A 173 9.30 5.03 3.14
CA LEU A 173 10.76 4.89 3.22
C LEU A 173 11.17 3.44 3.50
N ILE A 174 10.53 2.78 4.48
CA ILE A 174 10.84 1.39 4.82
C ILE A 174 10.43 0.45 3.67
N ALA A 175 9.22 0.62 3.10
CA ALA A 175 8.73 -0.22 2.02
C ALA A 175 9.60 -0.09 0.76
N ASP A 176 10.02 1.13 0.41
CA ASP A 176 10.88 1.38 -0.76
C ASP A 176 12.27 0.79 -0.56
N ALA A 177 12.81 0.84 0.65
CA ALA A 177 14.10 0.24 0.98
C ALA A 177 14.08 -1.30 0.96
N LEU A 178 12.93 -1.92 1.24
CA LEU A 178 12.77 -3.37 1.24
C LEU A 178 12.39 -3.96 -0.13
N ALA A 179 11.90 -3.13 -1.05
CA ALA A 179 11.36 -3.60 -2.33
C ALA A 179 12.45 -4.12 -3.28
N GLU A 180 12.12 -5.13 -4.09
CA GLU A 180 13.07 -5.77 -5.00
C GLU A 180 13.38 -4.93 -6.24
N ASP A 181 14.65 -4.96 -6.66
CA ASP A 181 15.13 -4.37 -7.91
C ASP A 181 15.45 -5.45 -8.97
N PRO A 182 15.18 -5.19 -10.26
CA PRO A 182 14.45 -4.02 -10.77
C PRO A 182 12.94 -4.12 -10.42
N PRO A 183 12.18 -3.00 -10.47
CA PRO A 183 10.73 -3.01 -10.27
C PRO A 183 10.02 -3.99 -11.20
N ALA A 184 8.88 -4.55 -10.76
CA ALA A 184 8.18 -5.60 -11.49
C ALA A 184 7.84 -5.20 -12.95
N TRP A 185 7.49 -3.94 -13.22
CA TRP A 185 7.18 -3.49 -14.58
C TRP A 185 8.42 -3.39 -15.49
N GLN A 186 9.62 -3.17 -14.93
CA GLN A 186 10.86 -3.16 -15.70
C GLN A 186 11.28 -4.59 -16.03
N GLN A 187 11.22 -5.48 -15.03
CA GLN A 187 11.48 -6.90 -15.22
C GLN A 187 10.54 -7.54 -16.26
N ALA A 188 9.31 -7.02 -16.40
CA ALA A 188 8.34 -7.53 -17.37
C ALA A 188 8.71 -7.19 -18.82
N ARG A 189 9.62 -6.23 -19.01
CA ARG A 189 10.03 -5.70 -20.31
C ARG A 189 11.43 -6.16 -20.73
N SER A 190 12.19 -6.75 -19.81
CA SER A 190 13.54 -7.31 -20.04
C SER A 190 13.47 -8.78 -20.44
#